data_AF-A0A934DM24-F1
#
_entry.id   AF-A0A934DM24-F1
#
_cell.length_a   1.000
_cell.length_b   1.000
_cell.length_c   1.000
_cell.angle_alpha   90.00
_cell.angle_beta   90.00
_cell.angle_gamma   90.00
#
_symmetry.space_group_name_H-M   'P 1'
#
loop_
_entity.id
_entity.type
_entity.pdbx_description
1 polymer ?
#
loop_
_entity_poly.entity_id
_entity_poly.type
_entity_poly.pdbx_seq_one_letter_code
_entity_poly.pdbx_strand_id
1 'polypeptide(L)'
;MAQTTLCLCFALSFEALCFVNGRLLDGMAEALSKVFVATIESPRRPRTAHDIVSRTNGWSSPEPPAEGAAGKMDRRSCYRRHQEKTWRTCRQDRRAGPACRKSTLLNGPGGRTDRNGKKDNKMGTNRWPKSLHSQAEALLGGIRAIGKKKGTVDWRFIRGIGTWGVYRSDIHRFVEFLQRAGLRDLRQAQRVSGFVRTYIASRGQALRNAGGSFQTLEREISALTKLSHALDVYAERHGGEPAADIRTVLAEEKAHWRAELSARSNGYASRAYPDPEGLYAAIPEPALRLQAKLMGETGCRTEGVGAPARGSNPLTSTNLLGLGTDPVSGASVGRITVTEKGGKHTEHFVQPSTYRELEGHIVEHGQLASPYRTFLRAVEAAARATGQYAPGRGTHGLKHSFAQERMHEAVEAGMSHEEAKQSVANEIAHNRMDSVDTYLR
;
A
#
# COMPACT_ATOMS: atom_id res chain seq x y z
N MET A 1 -5.57 -26.44 55.00
CA MET A 1 -5.30 -24.99 54.93
C MET A 1 -3.80 -24.73 54.80
N ALA A 2 -3.18 -25.16 53.69
CA ALA A 2 -1.72 -25.02 53.49
C ALA A 2 -1.32 -25.00 52.00
N GLN A 3 -2.17 -24.45 51.12
CA GLN A 3 -1.86 -24.38 49.68
C GLN A 3 -2.20 -23.03 49.03
N THR A 4 -2.75 -22.09 49.78
CA THR A 4 -3.10 -20.73 49.31
C THR A 4 -2.07 -19.66 49.68
N THR A 5 -1.04 -19.99 50.46
CA THR A 5 -0.04 -19.00 50.93
C THR A 5 1.22 -18.95 50.06
N LEU A 6 1.49 -19.94 49.21
CA LEU A 6 2.69 -19.94 48.34
C LEU A 6 2.53 -19.15 47.03
N CYS A 7 1.30 -18.84 46.58
CA CYS A 7 1.09 -18.08 45.35
C CYS A 7 1.24 -16.56 45.50
N LEU A 8 1.19 -16.01 46.72
CA LEU A 8 1.34 -14.56 46.93
C LEU A 8 2.80 -14.08 47.03
N CYS A 9 3.76 -14.95 47.37
CA CYS A 9 5.17 -14.55 47.49
C CYS A 9 5.92 -14.46 46.14
N PHE A 10 5.46 -15.18 45.10
CA PHE A 10 6.07 -15.10 43.77
C PHE A 10 5.63 -13.89 42.95
N ALA A 11 4.42 -13.35 43.19
CA ALA A 11 3.92 -12.19 42.44
C ALA A 11 4.54 -10.86 42.88
N LEU A 12 4.92 -10.72 44.16
CA LEU A 12 5.54 -9.49 44.69
C LEU A 12 7.05 -9.38 44.40
N SER A 13 7.70 -10.49 44.04
CA SER A 13 9.14 -10.52 43.76
C SER A 13 9.49 -10.10 42.31
N PHE A 14 8.52 -10.14 41.39
CA PHE A 14 8.74 -9.84 39.97
C PHE A 14 8.59 -8.33 39.65
N GLU A 15 7.69 -7.62 40.34
CA GLU A 15 7.55 -6.16 40.16
C GLU A 15 8.71 -5.37 40.79
N ALA A 16 9.29 -5.85 41.90
CA ALA A 16 10.49 -5.25 42.49
C ALA A 16 11.73 -5.39 41.59
N LEU A 17 11.85 -6.50 40.86
CA LEU A 17 12.98 -6.74 39.94
C LEU A 17 12.88 -5.90 38.65
N CYS A 18 11.67 -5.61 38.17
CA CYS A 18 11.46 -4.71 37.03
C CYS A 18 11.67 -3.23 37.40
N PHE A 19 11.42 -2.83 38.65
CA PHE A 19 11.63 -1.45 39.10
C PHE A 19 13.11 -1.10 39.35
N VAL A 20 13.91 -2.07 39.83
CA VAL A 20 15.34 -1.88 40.08
C VAL A 20 16.17 -1.84 38.79
N ASN A 21 15.82 -2.64 37.78
CA ASN A 21 16.54 -2.65 36.50
C ASN A 21 16.30 -1.41 35.62
N GLY A 22 15.15 -0.74 35.77
CA GLY A 22 14.88 0.52 35.05
C GLY A 22 15.78 1.67 35.50
N ARG A 23 16.00 1.82 36.81
CA ARG A 23 16.83 2.91 37.37
C ARG A 23 18.33 2.67 37.19
N LEU A 24 18.77 1.42 37.07
CA LEU A 24 20.19 1.10 36.82
C LEU A 24 20.60 1.46 35.38
N LEU A 25 19.69 1.29 34.41
CA LEU A 25 19.94 1.61 33.00
C LEU A 25 19.92 3.12 32.73
N ASP A 26 19.06 3.87 33.41
CA ASP A 26 19.03 5.34 33.32
C ASP A 26 20.29 5.98 33.92
N GLY A 27 20.85 5.41 35.01
CA GLY A 27 22.11 5.87 35.60
C GLY A 27 23.35 5.56 34.74
N MET A 28 23.36 4.45 33.99
CA MET A 28 24.48 4.11 33.10
C MET A 28 24.51 4.98 31.84
N ALA A 29 23.35 5.41 31.33
CA ALA A 29 23.30 6.32 30.18
C ALA A 29 23.86 7.71 30.52
N GLU A 30 23.62 8.21 31.74
CA GLU A 30 24.16 9.50 32.20
C GLU A 30 25.67 9.43 32.52
N ALA A 31 26.17 8.28 32.96
CA ALA A 31 27.60 8.04 33.18
C ALA A 31 28.39 7.90 31.86
N LEU A 32 27.83 7.22 30.86
CA LEU A 32 28.48 7.05 29.55
C LEU A 32 28.53 8.35 28.74
N SER A 33 27.55 9.24 28.93
CA SER A 33 27.57 10.58 28.31
C SER A 33 28.67 11.50 28.87
N LYS A 34 29.17 11.25 30.09
CA LYS A 34 30.22 12.07 30.72
C LYS A 34 31.64 11.56 30.42
N VAL A 35 31.79 10.28 30.08
CA VAL A 35 33.10 9.68 29.71
C VAL A 35 33.45 9.94 28.23
N PHE A 36 32.46 10.12 27.35
CA PHE A 36 32.69 10.24 25.91
C PHE A 36 33.19 11.62 25.42
N VAL A 37 33.31 12.62 26.31
CA VAL A 37 33.83 13.97 25.98
C VAL A 37 35.33 14.10 26.24
N ALA A 38 35.98 13.10 26.84
CA ALA A 38 37.37 13.20 27.27
C ALA A 38 38.30 12.16 26.60
N THR A 39 38.24 11.97 25.28
CA THR A 39 39.38 11.36 24.54
C THR A 39 39.29 11.64 23.03
N ILE A 40 39.87 12.76 22.57
CA ILE A 40 40.28 12.92 21.17
C ILE A 40 41.68 13.55 21.17
N GLU A 41 42.72 12.72 21.19
CA GLU A 41 44.02 13.07 20.61
C GLU A 41 44.67 11.85 19.91
N SER A 42 45.02 12.09 18.65
CA SER A 42 45.98 11.36 17.78
C SER A 42 45.56 10.07 17.06
N PRO A 43 45.68 10.02 15.72
CA PRO A 43 45.80 8.78 14.98
C PRO A 43 47.25 8.51 14.54
N ARG A 44 47.85 7.43 15.06
CA ARG A 44 48.94 6.71 14.39
C ARG A 44 48.35 5.73 13.37
N ARG A 45 48.91 5.71 12.16
CA ARG A 45 48.66 4.71 11.10
C ARG A 45 48.98 3.28 11.60
N PRO A 46 48.42 2.24 10.95
CA PRO A 46 49.35 1.36 10.25
C PRO A 46 48.88 0.80 8.89
N ARG A 47 49.86 0.10 8.31
CA ARG A 47 50.01 -0.48 6.98
C ARG A 47 49.06 -1.63 6.65
N THR A 48 49.04 -1.87 5.35
CA THR A 48 48.43 -2.92 4.54
C THR A 48 49.00 -4.34 4.74
N ALA A 49 48.19 -5.29 4.26
CA ALA A 49 48.55 -6.46 3.45
C ALA A 49 48.63 -7.86 4.11
N HIS A 50 47.75 -8.72 3.56
CA HIS A 50 47.98 -10.08 3.07
C HIS A 50 48.07 -11.29 4.01
N ASP A 51 47.29 -12.29 3.57
CA ASP A 51 47.38 -13.74 3.69
C ASP A 51 47.16 -14.40 5.06
N ILE A 52 46.16 -15.28 5.12
CA ILE A 52 46.34 -16.70 5.45
C ILE A 52 45.11 -17.48 4.93
N VAL A 53 45.43 -18.44 4.07
CA VAL A 53 44.55 -19.49 3.56
C VAL A 53 44.56 -20.68 4.53
N SER A 54 43.42 -21.36 4.58
CA SER A 54 43.21 -22.81 4.80
C SER A 54 42.76 -23.35 6.17
N ARG A 55 41.73 -24.21 6.03
CA ARG A 55 41.34 -25.40 6.83
C ARG A 55 40.70 -25.14 8.19
N THR A 56 39.41 -25.52 8.30
CA THR A 56 39.02 -26.70 9.09
C THR A 56 37.64 -27.24 8.70
N ASN A 57 37.55 -28.56 8.78
CA ASN A 57 36.45 -29.47 8.52
C ASN A 57 35.22 -29.28 9.42
N GLY A 58 34.06 -29.65 8.86
CA GLY A 58 33.18 -30.69 9.41
C GLY A 58 32.63 -30.48 10.82
N TRP A 59 31.41 -29.96 10.89
CA TRP A 59 30.53 -30.18 12.04
C TRP A 59 29.08 -30.32 11.58
N SER A 60 28.61 -31.56 11.58
CA SER A 60 27.21 -31.94 11.47
C SER A 60 26.52 -31.65 12.80
N SER A 61 25.31 -31.10 12.78
CA SER A 61 24.45 -31.01 13.96
C SER A 61 22.99 -31.23 13.57
N PRO A 62 22.18 -31.77 14.51
CA PRO A 62 21.11 -32.72 14.22
C PRO A 62 19.74 -32.09 13.97
N GLU A 63 18.85 -32.86 13.36
CA GLU A 63 17.43 -32.55 13.19
C GLU A 63 16.72 -32.35 14.55
N PRO A 64 15.79 -31.37 14.66
CA PRO A 64 14.87 -31.29 15.78
C PRO A 64 13.57 -32.06 15.53
N PRO A 65 12.90 -32.56 16.59
CA PRO A 65 11.75 -33.45 16.50
C PRO A 65 10.44 -32.70 16.23
N ALA A 66 9.45 -33.48 15.77
CA ALA A 66 8.08 -33.07 15.53
C ALA A 66 7.27 -32.87 16.82
N GLU A 67 6.59 -31.72 16.93
CA GLU A 67 5.44 -31.46 17.81
C GLU A 67 4.46 -30.57 17.02
N GLY A 68 3.15 -30.77 16.98
CA GLY A 68 2.25 -31.16 18.06
C GLY A 68 1.26 -30.00 18.27
N ALA A 69 0.01 -30.20 17.90
CA ALA A 69 -1.01 -29.15 17.77
C ALA A 69 -1.38 -28.45 19.09
N ALA A 70 -1.38 -27.11 19.09
CA ALA A 70 -2.03 -26.30 20.13
C ALA A 70 -2.69 -25.06 19.51
N GLY A 71 -4.02 -24.97 19.66
CA GLY A 71 -4.87 -23.94 19.10
C GLY A 71 -4.59 -22.54 19.66
N LYS A 72 -4.43 -21.56 18.76
CA LYS A 72 -4.33 -20.14 19.10
C LYS A 72 -5.64 -19.42 18.82
N MET A 73 -6.23 -18.92 19.90
CA MET A 73 -7.42 -18.05 19.95
C MET A 73 -7.16 -16.73 19.21
N ASP A 74 -8.05 -16.37 18.28
CA ASP A 74 -7.93 -15.21 17.40
C ASP A 74 -8.24 -13.87 18.11
N ARG A 75 -7.21 -13.03 18.26
CA ARG A 75 -7.30 -11.66 18.80
C ARG A 75 -7.97 -10.65 17.84
N ARG A 76 -8.46 -11.05 16.65
CA ARG A 76 -9.14 -10.16 15.68
C ARG A 76 -10.64 -9.96 15.93
N SER A 77 -11.22 -10.65 16.92
CA SER A 77 -12.65 -10.54 17.27
C SER A 77 -13.05 -9.16 17.83
N CYS A 78 -12.15 -8.45 18.54
CA CYS A 78 -12.49 -7.17 19.17
C CYS A 78 -12.60 -5.98 18.20
N TYR A 79 -11.95 -6.01 17.04
CA TYR A 79 -11.97 -4.88 16.10
C TYR A 79 -13.21 -4.87 15.18
N ARG A 80 -13.88 -6.03 15.03
CA ARG A 80 -15.07 -6.20 14.16
C ARG A 80 -16.32 -5.53 14.73
N ARG A 81 -16.43 -5.44 16.06
CA ARG A 81 -17.64 -4.97 16.75
C ARG A 81 -17.83 -3.44 16.71
N HIS A 82 -16.79 -2.67 16.33
CA HIS A 82 -16.86 -1.21 16.24
C HIS A 82 -17.22 -0.70 14.82
N GLN A 83 -16.97 -1.48 13.78
CA GLN A 83 -17.32 -1.10 12.40
C GLN A 83 -18.78 -1.41 12.03
N GLU A 84 -19.43 -2.41 12.64
CA GLU A 84 -20.82 -2.72 12.32
C GLU A 84 -21.85 -1.75 12.91
N LYS A 85 -21.50 -1.00 13.97
CA LYS A 85 -22.42 -0.03 14.59
C LYS A 85 -22.57 1.27 13.80
N THR A 86 -21.56 1.69 13.03
CA THR A 86 -21.61 2.92 12.21
C THR A 86 -22.31 2.74 10.87
N TRP A 87 -22.53 1.51 10.42
CA TRP A 87 -23.20 1.22 9.14
C TRP A 87 -24.72 1.00 9.25
N ARG A 88 -25.26 0.70 10.45
CA ARG A 88 -26.71 0.47 10.62
C ARG A 88 -27.56 1.74 10.65
N THR A 89 -26.99 2.90 10.95
CA THR A 89 -27.74 4.18 11.01
C THR A 89 -27.92 4.86 9.65
N CYS A 90 -27.29 4.37 8.58
CA CYS A 90 -27.35 5.03 7.26
C CYS A 90 -28.28 4.31 6.25
N ARG A 91 -28.97 3.23 6.66
CA ARG A 91 -29.77 2.38 5.76
C ARG A 91 -31.29 2.47 5.96
N GLN A 92 -31.77 3.26 6.93
CA GLN A 92 -33.21 3.35 7.23
C GLN A 92 -33.97 4.46 6.47
N ASP A 93 -33.30 5.43 5.83
CA ASP A 93 -33.99 6.57 5.19
C ASP A 93 -34.14 6.49 3.66
N ARG A 94 -34.30 5.30 3.08
CA ARG A 94 -34.57 5.15 1.63
C ARG A 94 -35.80 4.31 1.31
N ARG A 95 -36.95 4.67 1.88
CA ARG A 95 -38.27 4.23 1.39
C ARG A 95 -39.31 5.34 1.55
N ALA A 96 -39.36 6.26 0.58
CA ALA A 96 -40.58 6.96 0.21
C ALA A 96 -40.41 7.52 -1.22
N GLY A 97 -41.25 7.05 -2.13
CA GLY A 97 -41.33 7.50 -3.53
C GLY A 97 -42.10 8.83 -3.68
N PRO A 98 -42.25 9.30 -4.93
CA PRO A 98 -42.30 10.73 -5.23
C PRO A 98 -43.72 11.26 -5.43
N ALA A 99 -43.95 12.53 -5.05
CA ALA A 99 -45.06 13.32 -5.55
C ALA A 99 -44.58 14.69 -6.02
N CYS A 100 -44.91 14.94 -7.28
CA CYS A 100 -44.74 16.12 -8.11
C CYS A 100 -45.27 17.41 -7.46
N ARG A 101 -44.54 18.53 -7.62
CA ARG A 101 -45.07 19.79 -8.18
C ARG A 101 -43.97 20.79 -8.46
N LYS A 102 -44.04 21.36 -9.67
CA LYS A 102 -43.26 22.50 -10.17
C LYS A 102 -43.63 23.77 -9.39
N SER A 103 -42.64 24.55 -8.97
CA SER A 103 -42.76 26.02 -8.97
C SER A 103 -41.38 26.66 -9.12
N THR A 104 -41.20 27.30 -10.26
CA THR A 104 -40.19 28.32 -10.56
C THR A 104 -40.21 29.42 -9.49
N LEU A 105 -39.06 29.88 -9.01
CA LEU A 105 -38.82 31.28 -8.63
C LEU A 105 -37.33 31.51 -8.28
N LEU A 106 -36.74 32.44 -9.03
CA LEU A 106 -35.51 33.17 -8.71
C LEU A 106 -35.70 33.95 -7.39
N ASN A 107 -34.69 33.99 -6.51
CA ASN A 107 -34.26 35.16 -5.73
C ASN A 107 -33.13 34.81 -4.73
N GLY A 108 -32.24 35.78 -4.51
CA GLY A 108 -30.97 35.68 -3.78
C GLY A 108 -31.06 35.50 -2.25
N PRO A 109 -29.92 35.56 -1.54
CA PRO A 109 -29.84 35.15 -0.14
C PRO A 109 -30.40 36.23 0.79
N GLY A 110 -31.64 36.05 1.23
CA GLY A 110 -32.24 36.83 2.32
C GLY A 110 -31.69 36.39 3.67
N GLY A 111 -30.77 37.18 4.24
CA GLY A 111 -30.38 37.06 5.64
C GLY A 111 -31.48 37.60 6.57
N ARG A 112 -31.90 36.80 7.55
CA ARG A 112 -32.75 37.30 8.66
C ARG A 112 -31.91 38.13 9.61
N THR A 113 -32.30 39.37 9.80
CA THR A 113 -31.84 40.25 10.89
C THR A 113 -32.75 40.05 12.11
N ASP A 114 -32.16 39.98 13.30
CA ASP A 114 -32.91 40.13 14.54
C ASP A 114 -33.16 41.63 14.83
N ARG A 115 -34.06 41.91 15.79
CA ARG A 115 -34.52 43.27 16.13
C ARG A 115 -33.48 44.14 16.84
N ASN A 116 -32.22 43.70 16.97
CA ASN A 116 -31.17 44.50 17.63
C ASN A 116 -30.01 44.91 16.72
N GLY A 117 -30.14 44.75 15.39
CA GLY A 117 -29.21 45.39 14.44
C GLY A 117 -27.75 44.98 14.56
N LYS A 118 -27.45 43.91 15.32
CA LYS A 118 -26.12 43.33 15.42
C LYS A 118 -26.14 42.05 14.60
N LYS A 119 -25.49 42.06 13.44
CA LYS A 119 -25.11 40.82 12.76
C LYS A 119 -24.12 40.10 13.68
N ASP A 120 -24.64 39.30 14.59
CA ASP A 120 -23.88 38.24 15.24
C ASP A 120 -23.53 37.24 14.15
N ASN A 121 -22.44 37.53 13.45
CA ASN A 121 -21.73 36.59 12.61
C ASN A 121 -21.03 35.59 13.56
N LYS A 122 -21.81 34.83 14.33
CA LYS A 122 -21.35 33.64 15.02
C LYS A 122 -21.08 32.61 13.93
N MET A 123 -19.96 32.80 13.21
CA MET A 123 -19.23 31.69 12.61
C MET A 123 -19.10 30.67 13.74
N GLY A 124 -19.76 29.52 13.59
CA GLY A 124 -19.63 28.43 14.55
C GLY A 124 -18.14 28.24 14.81
N THR A 125 -17.73 28.41 16.07
CA THR A 125 -16.31 28.42 16.45
C THR A 125 -15.68 27.18 15.84
N ASN A 126 -14.73 27.37 14.92
CA ASN A 126 -14.00 26.30 14.26
C ASN A 126 -13.15 25.60 15.34
N ARG A 127 -13.78 24.69 16.09
CA ARG A 127 -13.20 24.17 17.33
C ARG A 127 -12.14 23.15 16.96
N TRP A 128 -10.89 23.55 17.09
CA TRP A 128 -9.75 22.66 16.91
C TRP A 128 -9.91 21.40 17.79
N PRO A 129 -9.79 20.19 17.23
CA PRO A 129 -9.99 18.97 18.00
C PRO A 129 -8.95 18.79 19.12
N LYS A 130 -9.38 18.19 20.24
CA LYS A 130 -8.49 17.99 21.41
C LYS A 130 -7.50 16.84 21.23
N SER A 131 -7.90 15.73 20.59
CA SER A 131 -7.02 14.57 20.41
C SER A 131 -6.17 14.71 19.15
N LEU A 132 -4.90 14.28 19.19
CA LEU A 132 -4.02 14.31 18.02
C LEU A 132 -4.59 13.52 16.83
N HIS A 133 -5.27 12.39 17.07
CA HIS A 133 -5.94 11.65 16.01
C HIS A 133 -7.06 12.45 15.36
N SER A 134 -7.91 13.11 16.15
CA SER A 134 -8.97 13.96 15.61
C SER A 134 -8.40 15.19 14.87
N GLN A 135 -7.27 15.73 15.32
CA GLN A 135 -6.55 16.79 14.62
C GLN A 135 -6.02 16.31 13.26
N ALA A 136 -5.43 15.11 13.19
CA ALA A 136 -4.98 14.51 11.94
C ALA A 136 -6.15 14.30 10.96
N GLU A 137 -7.31 13.85 11.44
CA GLU A 137 -8.52 13.73 10.60
C GLU A 137 -9.01 15.09 10.10
N ALA A 138 -8.98 16.13 10.94
CA ALA A 138 -9.36 17.48 10.53
C ALA A 138 -8.42 18.03 9.44
N LEU A 139 -7.10 17.87 9.63
CA LEU A 139 -6.08 18.28 8.66
C LEU A 139 -6.25 17.53 7.34
N LEU A 140 -6.33 16.20 7.39
CA LEU A 140 -6.57 15.39 6.20
C LEU A 140 -7.87 15.80 5.52
N GLY A 141 -8.95 16.01 6.28
CA GLY A 141 -10.24 16.47 5.78
C GLY A 141 -10.12 17.76 4.97
N GLY A 142 -9.27 18.68 5.41
CA GLY A 142 -9.00 19.95 4.75
C GLY A 142 -8.34 19.83 3.37
N ILE A 143 -7.65 18.72 3.09
CA ILE A 143 -6.97 18.44 1.80
C ILE A 143 -7.61 17.29 1.01
N ARG A 144 -8.84 16.89 1.35
CA ARG A 144 -9.57 15.81 0.67
C ARG A 144 -10.22 16.35 -0.62
N ALA A 145 -9.90 15.73 -1.75
CA ALA A 145 -10.49 16.06 -3.06
C ALA A 145 -10.90 14.80 -3.84
N ILE A 146 -11.55 13.86 -3.17
CA ILE A 146 -11.89 12.55 -3.76
C ILE A 146 -12.78 12.71 -4.99
N GLY A 147 -12.44 11.98 -6.06
CA GLY A 147 -13.20 11.98 -7.32
C GLY A 147 -12.96 13.21 -8.21
N LYS A 148 -12.16 14.19 -7.77
CA LYS A 148 -11.80 15.33 -8.62
C LYS A 148 -10.80 14.90 -9.70
N LYS A 149 -10.94 15.48 -10.90
CA LYS A 149 -10.07 15.21 -12.06
C LYS A 149 -8.63 15.65 -11.77
N LYS A 150 -7.67 15.09 -12.50
CA LYS A 150 -6.26 15.53 -12.41
C LYS A 150 -6.16 16.94 -13.01
N GLY A 151 -5.40 17.83 -12.39
CA GLY A 151 -5.24 19.22 -12.84
C GLY A 151 -6.33 20.19 -12.39
N THR A 152 -7.48 19.70 -11.89
CA THR A 152 -8.57 20.58 -11.42
C THR A 152 -8.46 20.96 -9.94
N VAL A 153 -7.53 20.35 -9.22
CA VAL A 153 -7.26 20.64 -7.80
C VAL A 153 -5.76 20.68 -7.58
N ASP A 154 -5.34 21.54 -6.65
CA ASP A 154 -3.97 21.69 -6.23
C ASP A 154 -3.35 20.31 -5.87
N TRP A 155 -2.10 20.10 -6.27
CA TRP A 155 -1.36 18.85 -6.11
C TRP A 155 -1.21 18.44 -4.64
N ARG A 156 -1.34 19.37 -3.68
CA ARG A 156 -1.39 19.14 -2.23
C ARG A 156 -2.56 18.24 -1.84
N PHE A 157 -3.66 18.23 -2.60
CA PHE A 157 -4.89 17.50 -2.27
C PHE A 157 -4.84 16.02 -2.65
N ILE A 158 -5.60 15.20 -1.91
CA ILE A 158 -5.70 13.75 -2.11
C ILE A 158 -6.98 13.41 -2.88
N ARG A 159 -6.82 12.84 -4.09
CA ARG A 159 -7.93 12.53 -5.01
C ARG A 159 -8.38 11.07 -4.99
N GLY A 160 -7.50 10.17 -4.61
CA GLY A 160 -7.77 8.72 -4.59
C GLY A 160 -8.19 8.24 -3.20
N ILE A 161 -9.32 7.52 -3.12
CA ILE A 161 -9.78 6.92 -1.86
C ILE A 161 -8.80 5.87 -1.31
N GLY A 162 -8.10 5.16 -2.20
CA GLY A 162 -7.04 4.21 -1.79
C GLY A 162 -5.84 4.91 -1.19
N THR A 163 -5.32 5.92 -1.88
CA THR A 163 -4.22 6.76 -1.39
C THR A 163 -4.58 7.40 -0.05
N TRP A 164 -5.80 7.93 0.07
CA TRP A 164 -6.32 8.46 1.32
C TRP A 164 -6.25 7.44 2.46
N GLY A 165 -6.76 6.23 2.26
CA GLY A 165 -6.76 5.19 3.29
C GLY A 165 -5.35 4.81 3.74
N VAL A 166 -4.40 4.71 2.81
CA VAL A 166 -2.99 4.42 3.10
C VAL A 166 -2.35 5.56 3.89
N TYR A 167 -2.44 6.81 3.41
CA TYR A 167 -1.85 7.95 4.09
C TYR A 167 -2.45 8.19 5.46
N ARG A 168 -3.78 8.05 5.59
CA ARG A 168 -4.46 8.08 6.88
C ARG A 168 -3.88 7.05 7.83
N SER A 169 -3.69 5.80 7.40
CA SER A 169 -3.11 4.76 8.26
C SER A 169 -1.69 5.07 8.71
N ASP A 170 -0.82 5.51 7.80
CA ASP A 170 0.59 5.80 8.14
C ASP A 170 0.70 7.08 9.00
N ILE A 171 -0.13 8.10 8.76
CA ILE A 171 -0.20 9.31 9.60
C ILE A 171 -0.69 8.98 11.01
N HIS A 172 -1.69 8.11 11.17
CA HIS A 172 -2.15 7.72 12.50
C HIS A 172 -1.08 6.95 13.29
N ARG A 173 -0.25 6.15 12.62
CA ARG A 173 0.92 5.50 13.26
C ARG A 173 1.93 6.55 13.77
N PHE A 174 2.20 7.59 12.99
CA PHE A 174 3.04 8.70 13.43
C PHE A 174 2.40 9.49 14.58
N VAL A 175 1.08 9.70 14.56
CA VAL A 175 0.34 10.34 15.66
C VAL A 175 0.48 9.55 16.96
N GLU A 176 0.41 8.22 16.94
CA GLU A 176 0.65 7.39 18.13
C GLU A 176 2.05 7.60 18.70
N PHE A 177 3.06 7.74 17.82
CA PHE A 177 4.41 8.09 18.23
C PHE A 177 4.47 9.48 18.89
N LEU A 178 3.84 10.49 18.29
CA LEU A 178 3.77 11.85 18.83
C LEU A 178 3.06 11.91 20.19
N GLN A 179 2.00 11.12 20.37
CA GLN A 179 1.28 11.02 21.64
C GLN A 179 2.18 10.48 22.75
N ARG A 180 2.95 9.43 22.48
CA ARG A 180 3.92 8.86 23.44
C ARG A 180 5.04 9.84 23.77
N ALA A 181 5.43 10.67 22.80
CA ALA A 181 6.40 11.75 23.00
C ALA A 181 5.81 12.99 23.70
N GLY A 182 4.53 12.95 24.12
CA GLY A 182 3.89 14.01 24.89
C GLY A 182 3.39 15.21 24.08
N LEU A 183 3.39 15.13 22.74
CA LEU A 183 2.81 16.18 21.90
C LEU A 183 1.28 16.19 22.07
N ARG A 184 0.69 17.39 22.09
CA ARG A 184 -0.77 17.58 22.24
C ARG A 184 -1.43 18.34 21.10
N ASP A 185 -0.63 19.00 20.26
CA ASP A 185 -1.13 19.84 19.17
C ASP A 185 -0.27 19.71 17.91
N LEU A 186 -0.86 19.25 16.81
CA LEU A 186 -0.20 19.13 15.51
C LEU A 186 0.11 20.48 14.86
N ARG A 187 -0.52 21.58 15.31
CA ARG A 187 -0.25 22.93 14.80
C ARG A 187 1.11 23.48 15.21
N GLN A 188 1.77 22.85 16.19
CA GLN A 188 3.14 23.17 16.60
C GLN A 188 4.11 22.55 15.58
N ALA A 189 4.08 23.04 14.35
CA ALA A 189 4.76 22.45 13.20
C ALA A 189 6.27 22.32 13.44
N GLN A 190 6.89 23.28 14.14
CA GLN A 190 8.32 23.20 14.47
C GLN A 190 8.63 22.01 15.40
N ARG A 191 7.80 21.79 16.43
CA ARG A 191 7.95 20.65 17.33
C ARG A 191 7.67 19.34 16.61
N VAL A 192 6.65 19.30 15.74
CA VAL A 192 6.38 18.13 14.89
C VAL A 192 7.60 17.80 14.03
N SER A 193 8.24 18.80 13.42
CA SER A 193 9.46 18.63 12.60
C SER A 193 10.58 17.94 13.38
N GLY A 194 10.84 18.36 14.62
CA GLY A 194 11.83 17.71 15.49
C GLY A 194 11.55 16.21 15.75
N PHE A 195 10.27 15.82 15.80
CA PHE A 195 9.87 14.42 15.97
C PHE A 195 9.90 13.60 14.68
N VAL A 196 9.76 14.23 13.51
CA VAL A 196 9.75 13.52 12.21
C VAL A 196 11.06 12.79 11.98
N ARG A 197 12.21 13.44 12.24
CA ARG A 197 13.54 12.82 12.09
C ARG A 197 13.65 11.55 12.94
N THR A 198 13.36 11.67 14.23
CA THR A 198 13.41 10.56 15.19
C THR A 198 12.48 9.41 14.78
N TYR A 199 11.26 9.74 14.34
CA TYR A 199 10.30 8.74 13.88
C TYR A 199 10.82 7.99 12.65
N ILE A 200 11.20 8.69 11.59
CA ILE A 200 11.67 8.06 10.35
C ILE A 200 12.95 7.27 10.57
N ALA A 201 13.91 7.79 11.34
CA ALA A 201 15.12 7.07 11.70
C ALA A 201 14.81 5.76 12.44
N SER A 202 13.90 5.79 13.43
CA SER A 202 13.49 4.58 14.15
C SER A 202 12.80 3.55 13.24
N ARG A 203 11.98 4.01 12.28
CA ARG A 203 11.30 3.16 11.30
C ARG A 203 12.29 2.56 10.30
N GLY A 204 13.24 3.34 9.81
CA GLY A 204 14.30 2.90 8.92
C GLY A 204 15.19 1.85 9.59
N GLN A 205 15.62 2.07 10.82
CA GLN A 205 16.41 1.10 11.57
C GLN A 205 15.65 -0.21 11.82
N ALA A 206 14.37 -0.11 12.21
CA ALA A 206 13.53 -1.30 12.39
C ALA A 206 13.37 -2.10 11.08
N LEU A 207 13.23 -1.41 9.95
CA LEU A 207 13.18 -2.06 8.63
C LEU A 207 14.53 -2.72 8.30
N ARG A 208 15.66 -2.04 8.52
CA ARG A 208 17.00 -2.59 8.29
C ARG A 208 17.21 -3.89 9.06
N ASN A 209 16.89 -3.87 10.35
CA ASN A 209 17.02 -5.02 11.24
C ASN A 209 16.12 -6.20 10.81
N ALA A 210 14.96 -5.90 10.21
CA ALA A 210 14.01 -6.91 9.74
C ALA A 210 14.26 -7.35 8.28
N GLY A 211 15.32 -6.90 7.63
CA GLY A 211 15.55 -7.16 6.20
C GLY A 211 14.50 -6.51 5.28
N GLY A 212 13.84 -5.46 5.75
CA GLY A 212 12.83 -4.70 5.03
C GLY A 212 13.40 -3.84 3.90
N SER A 213 12.50 -3.22 3.13
CA SER A 213 12.86 -2.41 1.97
C SER A 213 12.53 -0.94 2.11
N PHE A 214 13.29 -0.12 1.40
CA PHE A 214 13.08 1.32 1.29
C PHE A 214 11.67 1.67 0.81
N GLN A 215 11.08 0.87 -0.09
CA GLN A 215 9.72 1.10 -0.59
C GLN A 215 8.67 1.22 0.53
N THR A 216 8.85 0.48 1.63
CA THR A 216 7.94 0.56 2.79
C THR A 216 8.09 1.90 3.49
N LEU A 217 9.32 2.37 3.70
CA LEU A 217 9.61 3.65 4.34
C LEU A 217 9.21 4.83 3.45
N GLU A 218 9.43 4.74 2.14
CA GLU A 218 9.08 5.77 1.15
C GLU A 218 7.58 6.09 1.17
N ARG A 219 6.74 5.07 1.40
CA ARG A 219 5.29 5.24 1.57
C ARG A 219 4.96 6.06 2.81
N GLU A 220 5.61 5.76 3.95
CA GLU A 220 5.42 6.51 5.20
C GLU A 220 5.90 7.97 5.03
N ILE A 221 7.08 8.17 4.43
CA ILE A 221 7.61 9.51 4.10
C ILE A 221 6.60 10.29 3.25
N SER A 222 6.04 9.67 2.21
CA SER A 222 5.04 10.30 1.33
C SER A 222 3.76 10.71 2.08
N ALA A 223 3.33 9.89 3.05
CA ALA A 223 2.19 10.20 3.91
C ALA A 223 2.49 11.41 4.80
N LEU A 224 3.68 11.49 5.40
CA LEU A 224 4.10 12.62 6.22
C LEU A 224 4.31 13.90 5.41
N THR A 225 4.77 13.80 4.15
CA THR A 225 4.79 14.95 3.23
C THR A 225 3.37 15.49 3.03
N LYS A 226 2.36 14.61 2.90
CA LYS A 226 0.96 15.04 2.83
C LYS A 226 0.42 15.64 4.12
N LEU A 227 0.84 15.15 5.28
CA LEU A 227 0.52 15.78 6.55
C LEU A 227 1.09 17.20 6.62
N SER A 228 2.34 17.41 6.19
CA SER A 228 2.96 18.74 6.10
C SER A 228 2.17 19.67 5.17
N HIS A 229 1.72 19.20 4.00
CA HIS A 229 0.85 20.00 3.15
C HIS A 229 -0.50 20.32 3.78
N ALA A 230 -1.07 19.40 4.54
CA ALA A 230 -2.31 19.65 5.26
C ALA A 230 -2.15 20.72 6.34
N LEU A 231 -1.00 20.73 7.03
CA LEU A 231 -0.64 21.77 7.98
C LEU A 231 -0.49 23.13 7.31
N ASP A 232 0.20 23.22 6.17
CA ASP A 232 0.32 24.47 5.41
C ASP A 232 -1.06 24.99 4.97
N VAL A 233 -1.91 24.14 4.38
CA VAL A 233 -3.27 24.52 3.96
C VAL A 233 -4.11 24.99 5.15
N TYR A 234 -3.91 24.39 6.34
CA TYR A 234 -4.58 24.82 7.55
C TYR A 234 -4.06 26.20 8.01
N ALA A 235 -2.74 26.39 8.05
CA ALA A 235 -2.10 27.65 8.45
C ALA A 235 -2.48 28.81 7.52
N GLU A 236 -2.54 28.56 6.20
CA GLU A 236 -3.00 29.53 5.19
C GLU A 236 -4.44 30.01 5.47
N ARG A 237 -5.31 29.14 5.99
CA ARG A 237 -6.73 29.45 6.24
C ARG A 237 -7.03 30.02 7.62
N HIS A 238 -6.22 29.67 8.60
CA HIS A 238 -6.54 29.89 10.01
C HIS A 238 -5.41 30.56 10.81
N GLY A 239 -4.28 30.88 10.16
CA GLY A 239 -3.03 31.25 10.81
C GLY A 239 -2.33 30.04 11.42
N GLY A 240 -1.01 30.14 11.57
CA GLY A 240 -0.19 29.08 12.18
C GLY A 240 1.25 29.09 11.69
N GLU A 241 2.03 28.15 12.22
CA GLU A 241 3.42 27.94 11.81
C GLU A 241 3.49 27.23 10.44
N PRO A 242 4.43 27.62 9.56
CA PRO A 242 4.67 26.90 8.32
C PRO A 242 5.26 25.51 8.59
N ALA A 243 4.89 24.52 7.78
CA ALA A 243 5.36 23.14 7.88
C ALA A 243 6.49 22.82 6.89
N ALA A 244 7.23 23.83 6.42
CA ALA A 244 8.30 23.69 5.44
C ALA A 244 9.45 22.80 5.94
N ASP A 245 9.87 23.00 7.19
CA ASP A 245 10.96 22.24 7.82
C ASP A 245 10.69 20.73 7.84
N ILE A 246 9.42 20.32 8.02
CA ILE A 246 9.04 18.90 7.96
C ILE A 246 9.44 18.29 6.61
N ARG A 247 9.26 19.01 5.50
CA ARG A 247 9.60 18.50 4.17
C ARG A 247 11.10 18.42 3.96
N THR A 248 11.86 19.40 4.47
CA THR A 248 13.32 19.37 4.44
C THR A 248 13.85 18.13 5.16
N VAL A 249 13.39 17.89 6.41
CA VAL A 249 13.76 16.70 7.18
C VAL A 249 13.37 15.41 6.46
N LEU A 250 12.17 15.34 5.89
CA LEU A 250 11.73 14.16 5.13
C LEU A 250 12.59 13.91 3.89
N ALA A 251 13.06 14.95 3.20
CA ALA A 251 13.91 14.82 2.02
C ALA A 251 15.31 14.29 2.39
N GLU A 252 15.89 14.79 3.49
CA GLU A 252 17.17 14.32 4.02
C GLU A 252 17.09 12.85 4.46
N GLU A 253 16.08 12.50 5.26
CA GLU A 253 15.86 11.12 5.72
C GLU A 253 15.58 10.19 4.53
N LYS A 254 14.84 10.67 3.52
CA LYS A 254 14.61 9.92 2.29
C LYS A 254 15.93 9.59 1.58
N ALA A 255 16.84 10.55 1.46
CA ALA A 255 18.14 10.35 0.82
C ALA A 255 19.01 9.37 1.61
N HIS A 256 19.09 9.54 2.92
CA HIS A 256 19.84 8.65 3.81
C HIS A 256 19.36 7.19 3.72
N TRP A 257 18.06 6.95 3.99
CA TRP A 257 17.54 5.58 4.02
C TRP A 257 17.46 4.91 2.66
N ARG A 258 17.48 5.68 1.56
CA ARG A 258 17.61 5.12 0.21
C ARG A 258 18.98 4.48 -0.02
N ALA A 259 20.02 5.01 0.61
CA ALA A 259 21.36 4.43 0.56
C ALA A 259 21.51 3.23 1.51
N GLU A 260 20.82 3.26 2.65
CA GLU A 260 20.96 2.24 3.71
C GLU A 260 20.09 0.99 3.54
N LEU A 261 18.98 1.10 2.83
CA LEU A 261 18.02 0.00 2.64
C LEU A 261 18.05 -0.51 1.21
N SER A 262 17.75 -1.81 1.06
CA SER A 262 17.45 -2.37 -0.25
C SER A 262 16.27 -1.63 -0.88
N ALA A 263 16.37 -1.32 -2.17
CA ALA A 263 15.32 -0.57 -2.88
C ALA A 263 13.96 -1.30 -2.81
N ARG A 264 13.98 -2.63 -2.81
CA ARG A 264 12.80 -3.52 -2.76
C ARG A 264 13.14 -4.76 -1.94
N SER A 265 12.12 -5.38 -1.36
CA SER A 265 12.24 -6.46 -0.36
C SER A 265 12.62 -7.82 -0.94
N ASN A 266 13.14 -7.90 -2.16
CA ASN A 266 12.95 -9.08 -2.99
C ASN A 266 14.26 -9.59 -3.59
N GLY A 267 14.79 -10.66 -3.03
CA GLY A 267 15.81 -11.52 -3.64
C GLY A 267 15.22 -12.53 -4.65
N TYR A 268 14.23 -12.12 -5.45
CA TYR A 268 13.72 -12.97 -6.53
C TYR A 268 14.47 -12.66 -7.81
N ALA A 269 14.96 -13.70 -8.51
CA ALA A 269 15.49 -13.56 -9.85
C ALA A 269 14.37 -13.10 -10.81
N SER A 270 13.30 -13.89 -10.94
CA SER A 270 12.11 -13.55 -11.74
C SER A 270 10.80 -13.87 -11.02
N ARG A 271 9.80 -13.00 -11.24
CA ARG A 271 8.40 -13.19 -10.79
C ARG A 271 7.50 -13.77 -11.88
N ALA A 272 7.99 -14.04 -13.09
CA ALA A 272 7.23 -14.78 -14.07
C ALA A 272 6.98 -16.22 -13.60
N TYR A 273 5.91 -16.83 -14.09
CA TYR A 273 5.68 -18.26 -13.95
C TYR A 273 6.51 -18.98 -15.00
N PRO A 274 7.26 -20.03 -14.64
CA PRO A 274 8.04 -20.80 -15.62
C PRO A 274 7.14 -21.63 -16.56
N ASP A 275 5.94 -22.00 -16.12
CA ASP A 275 4.95 -22.74 -16.92
C ASP A 275 3.54 -22.19 -16.67
N PRO A 276 3.16 -21.09 -17.33
CA PRO A 276 1.84 -20.49 -17.21
C PRO A 276 0.71 -21.44 -17.64
N GLU A 277 0.91 -22.26 -18.67
CA GLU A 277 -0.10 -23.21 -19.16
C GLU A 277 -0.44 -24.29 -18.14
N GLY A 278 0.59 -24.91 -17.53
CA GLY A 278 0.39 -25.86 -16.44
C GLY A 278 -0.28 -25.21 -15.22
N LEU A 279 0.02 -23.94 -14.94
CA LEU A 279 -0.67 -23.17 -13.90
C LEU A 279 -2.17 -23.00 -14.22
N TYR A 280 -2.54 -22.65 -15.45
CA TYR A 280 -3.95 -22.52 -15.85
C TYR A 280 -4.68 -23.84 -15.74
N ALA A 281 -4.08 -24.93 -16.24
CA ALA A 281 -4.66 -26.27 -16.19
C ALA A 281 -4.97 -26.72 -14.76
N ALA A 282 -4.15 -26.31 -13.78
CA ALA A 282 -4.35 -26.63 -12.37
C ALA A 282 -5.46 -25.83 -11.67
N ILE A 283 -6.05 -24.80 -12.31
CA ILE A 283 -7.18 -24.05 -11.74
C ILE A 283 -8.48 -24.82 -12.05
N PRO A 284 -9.20 -25.38 -11.05
CA PRO A 284 -10.34 -26.25 -11.31
C PRO A 284 -11.56 -25.50 -11.85
N GLU A 285 -11.81 -24.29 -11.34
CA GLU A 285 -12.98 -23.48 -11.69
C GLU A 285 -12.81 -22.85 -13.09
N PRO A 286 -13.67 -23.15 -14.08
CA PRO A 286 -13.51 -22.68 -15.46
C PRO A 286 -13.45 -21.16 -15.59
N ALA A 287 -14.32 -20.44 -14.88
CA ALA A 287 -14.32 -18.97 -14.91
C ALA A 287 -12.98 -18.40 -14.40
N LEU A 288 -12.45 -18.92 -13.29
CA LEU A 288 -11.17 -18.45 -12.74
C LEU A 288 -9.99 -18.84 -13.61
N ARG A 289 -10.06 -20.01 -14.27
CA ARG A 289 -9.07 -20.45 -15.25
C ARG A 289 -9.03 -19.51 -16.45
N LEU A 290 -10.19 -19.18 -17.01
CA LEU A 290 -10.31 -18.21 -18.10
C LEU A 290 -9.75 -16.83 -17.69
N GLN A 291 -10.05 -16.35 -16.48
CA GLN A 291 -9.47 -15.10 -15.96
C GLN A 291 -7.94 -15.14 -15.85
N ALA A 292 -7.37 -16.28 -15.46
CA ALA A 292 -5.91 -16.45 -15.39
C ALA A 292 -5.28 -16.46 -16.79
N LYS A 293 -5.85 -17.20 -17.74
CA LYS A 293 -5.43 -17.19 -19.15
C LYS A 293 -5.45 -15.78 -19.73
N LEU A 294 -6.59 -15.08 -19.60
CA LEU A 294 -6.71 -13.68 -20.05
C LEU A 294 -5.63 -12.80 -19.43
N MET A 295 -5.32 -12.96 -18.14
CA MET A 295 -4.30 -12.15 -17.48
C MET A 295 -2.90 -12.42 -18.00
N GLY A 296 -2.58 -13.67 -18.34
CA GLY A 296 -1.29 -14.04 -18.91
C GLY A 296 -1.14 -13.74 -20.39
N GLU A 297 -2.23 -13.72 -21.16
CA GLU A 297 -2.21 -13.39 -22.59
C GLU A 297 -2.24 -11.88 -22.86
N THR A 298 -2.73 -11.08 -21.91
CA THR A 298 -2.93 -9.63 -22.12
C THR A 298 -2.06 -8.74 -21.24
N GLY A 299 -1.46 -9.33 -20.20
CA GLY A 299 -0.79 -8.58 -19.15
C GLY A 299 -1.71 -7.62 -18.39
N CYS A 300 -3.02 -7.81 -18.43
CA CYS A 300 -3.98 -7.02 -17.66
C CYS A 300 -3.72 -7.14 -16.15
N ARG A 301 -4.26 -6.19 -15.37
CA ARG A 301 -4.44 -6.38 -13.93
C ARG A 301 -5.65 -7.27 -13.68
N THR A 302 -5.79 -7.71 -12.43
CA THR A 302 -6.97 -8.44 -11.96
C THR A 302 -8.28 -7.69 -12.27
N GLU A 303 -8.27 -6.36 -12.23
CA GLU A 303 -9.39 -5.52 -12.65
C GLU A 303 -9.74 -5.69 -14.14
N GLY A 304 -8.75 -5.80 -15.02
CA GLY A 304 -8.95 -5.92 -16.47
C GLY A 304 -9.51 -7.29 -16.90
N VAL A 305 -9.47 -8.29 -16.02
CA VAL A 305 -9.99 -9.65 -16.29
C VAL A 305 -11.25 -9.99 -15.48
N GLY A 306 -11.99 -9.00 -14.98
CA GLY A 306 -13.23 -9.25 -14.25
C GLY A 306 -13.07 -9.67 -12.79
N ALA A 307 -11.88 -9.53 -12.20
CA ALA A 307 -11.61 -9.83 -10.79
C ALA A 307 -11.11 -8.58 -10.01
N PRO A 308 -11.84 -7.45 -10.02
CA PRO A 308 -11.32 -6.20 -9.47
C PRO A 308 -11.17 -6.23 -7.95
N ALA A 309 -10.06 -5.69 -7.44
CA ALA A 309 -9.85 -5.55 -6.00
C ALA A 309 -10.83 -4.57 -5.35
N ARG A 310 -11.42 -3.67 -6.15
CA ARG A 310 -12.37 -2.64 -5.71
C ARG A 310 -13.42 -2.38 -6.78
N GLY A 311 -14.68 -2.24 -6.36
CA GLY A 311 -15.79 -1.97 -7.27
C GLY A 311 -16.19 -3.20 -8.08
N SER A 312 -16.79 -2.96 -9.25
CA SER A 312 -17.19 -3.98 -10.21
C SER A 312 -16.66 -3.58 -11.58
N ASN A 313 -16.10 -4.54 -12.32
CA ASN A 313 -15.54 -4.35 -13.66
C ASN A 313 -15.62 -5.66 -14.46
N PRO A 314 -16.83 -6.23 -14.62
CA PRO A 314 -17.02 -7.49 -15.35
C PRO A 314 -16.63 -7.34 -16.82
N LEU A 315 -16.22 -8.43 -17.46
CA LEU A 315 -16.18 -8.48 -18.92
C LEU A 315 -17.56 -8.91 -19.44
N THR A 316 -18.04 -8.22 -20.46
CA THR A 316 -19.37 -8.36 -21.07
C THR A 316 -19.23 -8.36 -22.59
N SER A 317 -20.33 -8.53 -23.32
CA SER A 317 -20.33 -8.49 -24.79
C SER A 317 -19.77 -7.18 -25.35
N THR A 318 -19.89 -6.06 -24.63
CA THR A 318 -19.31 -4.76 -25.03
C THR A 318 -17.79 -4.74 -25.03
N ASN A 319 -17.16 -5.70 -24.34
CA ASN A 319 -15.70 -5.85 -24.28
C ASN A 319 -15.15 -6.65 -25.46
N LEU A 320 -16.00 -7.33 -26.23
CA LEU A 320 -15.63 -8.20 -27.35
C LEU A 320 -15.56 -7.39 -28.65
N LEU A 321 -14.39 -7.34 -29.30
CA LEU A 321 -14.16 -6.58 -30.54
C LEU A 321 -14.02 -7.47 -31.79
N GLY A 322 -14.23 -8.78 -31.66
CA GLY A 322 -14.09 -9.75 -32.74
C GLY A 322 -12.66 -10.30 -32.89
N LEU A 323 -12.48 -11.10 -33.93
CA LEU A 323 -11.16 -11.56 -34.37
C LEU A 323 -10.49 -10.48 -35.23
N GLY A 324 -9.17 -10.42 -35.18
CA GLY A 324 -8.35 -9.51 -35.97
C GLY A 324 -6.91 -9.99 -36.05
N THR A 325 -5.99 -9.05 -36.20
CA THR A 325 -4.56 -9.31 -36.37
C THR A 325 -3.78 -8.63 -35.27
N ASP A 326 -2.82 -9.35 -34.68
CA ASP A 326 -1.91 -8.77 -33.70
C ASP A 326 -0.93 -7.80 -34.39
N PRO A 327 -0.84 -6.53 -33.93
CA PRO A 327 0.06 -5.55 -34.53
C PRO A 327 1.55 -5.90 -34.44
N VAL A 328 1.96 -6.80 -33.54
CA VAL A 328 3.36 -7.20 -33.38
C VAL A 328 3.69 -8.44 -34.20
N SER A 329 2.99 -9.55 -33.97
CA SER A 329 3.30 -10.82 -34.66
C SER A 329 2.65 -10.98 -36.03
N GLY A 330 1.60 -10.21 -36.33
CA GLY A 330 0.77 -10.44 -37.51
C GLY A 330 -0.14 -11.68 -37.41
N ALA A 331 -0.16 -12.38 -36.27
CA ALA A 331 -1.00 -13.56 -36.07
C ALA A 331 -2.49 -13.21 -35.96
N SER A 332 -3.36 -14.17 -36.26
CA SER A 332 -4.79 -14.03 -35.99
C SER A 332 -5.08 -14.13 -34.49
N VAL A 333 -5.77 -13.12 -33.94
CA VAL A 333 -6.04 -12.98 -32.50
C VAL A 333 -7.47 -12.55 -32.26
N GLY A 334 -7.99 -12.83 -31.06
CA GLY A 334 -9.17 -12.16 -30.54
C GLY A 334 -8.82 -10.81 -29.93
N ARG A 335 -9.68 -9.82 -30.11
CA ARG A 335 -9.48 -8.45 -29.63
C ARG A 335 -10.48 -8.13 -28.54
N ILE A 336 -10.00 -7.67 -27.40
CA ILE A 336 -10.84 -7.26 -26.28
C ILE A 336 -10.50 -5.84 -25.83
N THR A 337 -11.50 -5.11 -25.35
CA THR A 337 -11.29 -3.81 -24.68
C THR A 337 -11.57 -3.93 -23.19
N VAL A 338 -10.69 -3.38 -22.37
CA VAL A 338 -10.80 -3.43 -20.91
C VAL A 338 -10.63 -2.05 -20.30
N THR A 339 -11.18 -1.87 -19.10
CA THR A 339 -10.95 -0.65 -18.30
C THR A 339 -9.94 -0.96 -17.20
N GLU A 340 -8.74 -0.42 -17.34
CA GLU A 340 -7.62 -0.59 -16.43
C GLU A 340 -7.60 0.45 -15.29
N LYS A 341 -6.60 0.31 -14.40
CA LYS A 341 -6.40 1.22 -13.28
C LYS A 341 -6.41 2.69 -13.72
N GLY A 342 -7.27 3.47 -13.09
CA GLY A 342 -7.43 4.90 -13.37
C GLY A 342 -8.47 5.21 -14.45
N GLY A 343 -9.24 4.21 -14.90
CA GLY A 343 -10.27 4.38 -15.93
C GLY A 343 -9.69 4.45 -17.35
N LYS A 344 -8.48 3.90 -17.56
CA LYS A 344 -7.86 3.88 -18.88
C LYS A 344 -8.49 2.75 -19.68
N HIS A 345 -9.03 3.06 -20.84
CA HIS A 345 -9.48 2.05 -21.80
C HIS A 345 -8.28 1.60 -22.63
N THR A 346 -8.06 0.29 -22.68
CA THR A 346 -6.98 -0.32 -23.46
C THR A 346 -7.51 -1.51 -24.24
N GLU A 347 -6.97 -1.69 -25.43
CA GLU A 347 -7.22 -2.86 -26.26
C GLU A 347 -6.14 -3.91 -25.98
N HIS A 348 -6.53 -5.18 -25.93
CA HIS A 348 -5.65 -6.31 -25.69
C HIS A 348 -5.98 -7.45 -26.65
N PHE A 349 -4.96 -8.27 -26.89
CA PHE A 349 -4.99 -9.36 -27.84
C PHE A 349 -4.90 -10.69 -27.09
N VAL A 350 -5.70 -11.67 -27.50
CA VAL A 350 -5.78 -13.00 -26.91
C VAL A 350 -5.79 -14.05 -28.02
N GLN A 351 -5.45 -15.28 -27.68
CA GLN A 351 -5.54 -16.40 -28.63
C GLN A 351 -6.99 -16.57 -29.12
N PRO A 352 -7.24 -16.93 -30.39
CA PRO A 352 -8.59 -17.12 -30.90
C PRO A 352 -9.41 -18.15 -30.12
N SER A 353 -8.77 -19.16 -29.55
CA SER A 353 -9.41 -20.14 -28.66
C SER A 353 -9.89 -19.51 -27.36
N THR A 354 -9.03 -18.74 -26.68
CA THR A 354 -9.35 -18.00 -25.45
C THR A 354 -10.46 -16.97 -25.69
N TYR A 355 -10.45 -16.31 -26.85
CA TYR A 355 -11.53 -15.40 -27.25
C TYR A 355 -12.88 -16.11 -27.37
N ARG A 356 -12.93 -17.25 -28.06
CA ARG A 356 -14.16 -18.05 -28.19
C ARG A 356 -14.63 -18.61 -26.85
N GLU A 357 -13.70 -19.01 -25.97
CA GLU A 357 -14.00 -19.43 -24.60
C GLU A 357 -14.66 -18.29 -23.82
N LEU A 358 -14.15 -17.07 -23.94
CA LEU A 358 -14.73 -15.87 -23.33
C LEU A 358 -16.10 -15.52 -23.91
N GLU A 359 -16.24 -15.54 -25.24
CA GLU A 359 -17.51 -15.28 -25.92
C GLU A 359 -18.59 -16.28 -25.48
N GLY A 360 -18.27 -17.58 -25.48
CA GLY A 360 -19.16 -18.64 -24.99
C GLY A 360 -19.56 -18.43 -23.52
N HIS A 361 -18.59 -18.12 -22.66
CA HIS A 361 -18.87 -17.83 -21.24
C HIS A 361 -19.81 -16.64 -21.05
N ILE A 362 -19.61 -15.56 -21.83
CA ILE A 362 -20.48 -14.37 -21.78
C ILE A 362 -21.88 -14.68 -22.32
N VAL A 363 -22.01 -15.50 -23.36
CA VAL A 363 -23.31 -15.94 -23.87
C VAL A 363 -24.06 -16.77 -22.81
N GLU A 364 -23.37 -17.67 -22.13
CA GLU A 364 -23.97 -18.57 -21.14
C GLU A 364 -24.32 -17.86 -19.82
N HIS A 365 -23.44 -16.98 -19.32
CA HIS A 365 -23.55 -16.39 -17.98
C HIS A 365 -23.78 -14.88 -17.96
N GLY A 366 -23.82 -14.23 -19.13
CA GLY A 366 -24.01 -12.80 -19.31
C GLY A 366 -22.75 -11.95 -19.08
N GLN A 367 -21.82 -12.42 -18.25
CA GLN A 367 -20.58 -11.72 -17.91
C GLN A 367 -19.52 -12.65 -17.32
N LEU A 368 -18.24 -12.30 -17.47
CA LEU A 368 -17.14 -12.90 -16.70
C LEU A 368 -16.79 -11.99 -15.52
N ALA A 369 -17.05 -12.47 -14.31
CA ALA A 369 -16.69 -11.77 -13.08
C ALA A 369 -16.43 -12.72 -11.92
N SER A 370 -15.52 -12.34 -11.02
CA SER A 370 -15.29 -13.10 -9.78
C SER A 370 -14.87 -12.20 -8.62
N PRO A 371 -15.09 -12.64 -7.36
CA PRO A 371 -14.53 -11.94 -6.21
C PRO A 371 -13.00 -11.99 -6.24
N TYR A 372 -12.34 -10.83 -6.14
CA TYR A 372 -10.87 -10.70 -6.16
C TYR A 372 -10.14 -11.73 -5.29
N ARG A 373 -10.57 -11.91 -4.04
CA ARG A 373 -9.92 -12.87 -3.12
C ARG A 373 -10.09 -14.33 -3.53
N THR A 374 -11.17 -14.66 -4.24
CA THR A 374 -11.38 -16.00 -4.77
C THR A 374 -10.42 -16.25 -5.91
N PHE A 375 -10.30 -15.32 -6.86
CA PHE A 375 -9.32 -15.40 -7.94
C PHE A 375 -7.88 -15.49 -7.43
N LEU A 376 -7.48 -14.64 -6.47
CA LEU A 376 -6.13 -14.70 -5.87
C LEU A 376 -5.82 -16.08 -5.28
N ARG A 377 -6.77 -16.66 -4.54
CA ARG A 377 -6.58 -17.96 -3.88
C ARG A 377 -6.52 -19.09 -4.89
N ALA A 378 -7.29 -19.02 -5.98
CA ALA A 378 -7.24 -20.02 -7.04
C ALA A 378 -5.87 -20.03 -7.73
N VAL A 379 -5.33 -18.87 -8.09
CA VAL A 379 -3.98 -18.77 -8.69
C VAL A 379 -2.90 -19.21 -7.72
N GLU A 380 -3.00 -18.82 -6.44
CA GLU A 380 -2.05 -19.30 -5.42
C GLU A 380 -2.10 -20.81 -5.22
N ALA A 381 -3.31 -21.39 -5.15
CA ALA A 381 -3.49 -22.83 -4.99
C ALA A 381 -2.94 -23.61 -6.20
N ALA A 382 -3.22 -23.14 -7.41
CA ALA A 382 -2.65 -23.71 -8.63
C ALA A 382 -1.12 -23.63 -8.64
N ALA A 383 -0.55 -22.47 -8.28
CA ALA A 383 0.90 -22.29 -8.20
C ALA A 383 1.54 -23.25 -7.20
N ARG A 384 0.88 -23.55 -6.08
CA ARG A 384 1.36 -24.54 -5.11
C ARG A 384 1.26 -25.96 -5.67
N ALA A 385 0.15 -26.29 -6.32
CA ALA A 385 -0.09 -27.61 -6.90
C ALA A 385 0.91 -27.95 -8.02
N THR A 386 1.34 -26.96 -8.78
CA THR A 386 2.31 -27.13 -9.87
C THR A 386 3.77 -26.95 -9.43
N GLY A 387 4.03 -26.73 -8.14
CA GLY A 387 5.39 -26.44 -7.63
C GLY A 387 5.97 -25.09 -8.08
N GLN A 388 5.15 -24.21 -8.67
CA GLN A 388 5.58 -22.90 -9.17
C GLN A 388 5.43 -21.77 -8.15
N TYR A 389 4.95 -22.06 -6.93
CA TYR A 389 4.76 -21.06 -5.89
C TYR A 389 6.09 -20.44 -5.43
N ALA A 390 6.16 -19.11 -5.44
CA ALA A 390 7.20 -18.34 -4.77
C ALA A 390 6.56 -17.10 -4.12
N PRO A 391 7.08 -16.63 -2.98
CA PRO A 391 6.53 -15.43 -2.37
C PRO A 391 6.66 -14.25 -3.34
N GLY A 392 5.59 -13.45 -3.44
CA GLY A 392 5.52 -12.37 -4.42
C GLY A 392 5.16 -12.79 -5.85
N ARG A 393 5.08 -14.08 -6.23
CA ARG A 393 4.69 -14.48 -7.60
C ARG A 393 3.19 -14.22 -7.86
N GLY A 394 2.26 -14.80 -7.11
CA GLY A 394 0.83 -14.42 -7.08
C GLY A 394 0.17 -14.21 -8.47
N THR A 395 -0.92 -13.46 -8.55
CA THR A 395 -1.54 -13.12 -9.85
C THR A 395 -0.67 -12.19 -10.69
N HIS A 396 0.10 -11.31 -10.05
CA HIS A 396 0.97 -10.37 -10.78
C HIS A 396 2.06 -11.10 -11.58
N GLY A 397 2.43 -12.32 -11.18
CA GLY A 397 3.38 -13.15 -11.92
C GLY A 397 2.90 -13.50 -13.33
N LEU A 398 1.60 -13.58 -13.57
CA LEU A 398 1.03 -13.75 -14.92
C LEU A 398 1.36 -12.55 -15.81
N LYS A 399 1.21 -11.34 -15.27
CA LYS A 399 1.58 -10.09 -15.96
C LYS A 399 3.10 -9.99 -16.19
N HIS A 400 3.93 -10.57 -15.31
CA HIS A 400 5.37 -10.69 -15.55
C HIS A 400 5.66 -11.66 -16.70
N SER A 401 4.98 -12.80 -16.74
CA SER A 401 5.13 -13.82 -17.79
C SER A 401 4.78 -13.21 -19.15
N PHE A 402 3.61 -12.57 -19.25
CA PHE A 402 3.20 -11.81 -20.43
C PHE A 402 4.28 -10.82 -20.90
N ALA A 403 4.76 -9.96 -20.00
CA ALA A 403 5.69 -8.90 -20.38
C ALA A 403 7.03 -9.47 -20.88
N GLN A 404 7.49 -10.59 -20.33
CA GLN A 404 8.73 -11.25 -20.75
C GLN A 404 8.54 -11.90 -22.12
N GLU A 405 7.49 -12.71 -22.30
CA GLU A 405 7.17 -13.37 -23.58
C GLU A 405 6.92 -12.34 -24.69
N ARG A 406 6.14 -11.30 -24.41
CA ARG A 406 5.82 -10.26 -25.38
C ARG A 406 7.04 -9.43 -25.81
N MET A 407 8.00 -9.22 -24.90
CA MET A 407 9.28 -8.60 -25.28
C MET A 407 10.06 -9.47 -26.25
N HIS A 408 10.11 -10.78 -26.01
CA HIS A 408 10.78 -11.72 -26.90
C HIS A 408 10.11 -11.72 -28.28
N GLU A 409 8.79 -11.86 -28.33
CA GLU A 409 8.01 -11.86 -29.56
C GLU A 409 8.20 -10.56 -30.38
N ALA A 410 8.19 -9.40 -29.72
CA ALA A 410 8.39 -8.12 -30.39
C ALA A 410 9.80 -7.98 -30.99
N VAL A 411 10.82 -8.46 -30.28
CA VAL A 411 12.20 -8.46 -30.79
C VAL A 411 12.37 -9.46 -31.94
N GLU A 412 11.75 -10.64 -31.85
CA GLU A 412 11.74 -11.63 -32.94
C GLU A 412 11.02 -11.11 -34.18
N ALA A 413 9.98 -10.28 -34.01
CA ALA A 413 9.30 -9.55 -35.08
C ALA A 413 10.13 -8.38 -35.65
N GLY A 414 11.35 -8.15 -35.15
CA GLY A 414 12.30 -7.17 -35.69
C GLY A 414 12.27 -5.80 -35.02
N MET A 415 11.53 -5.61 -33.93
CA MET A 415 11.56 -4.36 -33.17
C MET A 415 12.89 -4.20 -32.43
N SER A 416 13.38 -2.97 -32.31
CA SER A 416 14.47 -2.68 -31.39
C SER A 416 14.03 -2.89 -29.93
N HIS A 417 15.00 -3.05 -29.02
CA HIS A 417 14.71 -3.25 -27.60
C HIS A 417 13.81 -2.15 -27.00
N GLU A 418 14.07 -0.88 -27.32
CA GLU A 418 13.29 0.24 -26.81
C GLU A 418 11.89 0.32 -27.44
N GLU A 419 11.75 -0.01 -28.74
CA GLU A 419 10.45 -0.09 -29.40
C GLU A 419 9.58 -1.21 -28.81
N ALA A 420 10.16 -2.41 -28.64
CA ALA A 420 9.51 -3.54 -27.99
C ALA A 420 9.06 -3.15 -26.57
N LYS A 421 9.93 -2.50 -25.80
CA LYS A 421 9.64 -2.06 -24.43
C LYS A 421 8.53 -1.03 -24.38
N GLN A 422 8.50 -0.08 -25.31
CA GLN A 422 7.42 0.90 -25.42
C GLN A 422 6.10 0.26 -25.87
N SER A 423 6.15 -0.72 -26.78
CA SER A 423 4.99 -1.51 -27.20
C SER A 423 4.39 -2.27 -26.02
N VAL A 424 5.21 -3.05 -25.31
CA VAL A 424 4.80 -3.78 -24.09
C VAL A 424 4.24 -2.81 -23.06
N ALA A 425 4.90 -1.66 -22.82
CA ALA A 425 4.41 -0.66 -21.88
C ALA A 425 2.96 -0.23 -22.19
N ASN A 426 2.68 0.04 -23.47
CA ASN A 426 1.36 0.43 -23.93
C ASN A 426 0.33 -0.67 -23.70
N GLU A 427 0.66 -1.91 -24.09
CA GLU A 427 -0.19 -3.09 -23.92
C GLU A 427 -0.48 -3.37 -22.45
N ILE A 428 0.50 -3.30 -21.56
CA ILE A 428 0.28 -3.48 -20.11
C ILE A 428 -0.29 -2.24 -19.40
N ALA A 429 -0.77 -1.26 -20.17
CA ALA A 429 -1.39 -0.01 -19.75
C ALA A 429 -0.49 0.90 -18.86
N HIS A 430 0.82 0.90 -19.10
CA HIS A 430 1.77 1.84 -18.51
C HIS A 430 2.11 2.97 -19.50
N ASN A 431 2.20 4.20 -19.00
CA ASN A 431 2.53 5.37 -19.84
C ASN A 431 4.02 5.67 -19.89
N ARG A 432 4.84 4.91 -19.16
CA ARG A 432 6.28 5.10 -19.07
C ARG A 432 6.96 3.78 -19.37
N MET A 433 7.86 3.81 -20.34
CA MET A 433 8.66 2.67 -20.78
C MET A 433 9.47 2.03 -19.63
N ASP A 434 10.09 2.84 -18.78
CA ASP A 434 10.88 2.38 -17.62
C ASP A 434 10.06 1.61 -16.56
N SER A 435 8.73 1.70 -16.61
CA SER A 435 7.88 0.90 -15.74
C SER A 435 7.92 -0.59 -16.12
N VAL A 436 8.25 -0.90 -17.38
CA VAL A 436 8.38 -2.26 -17.90
C VAL A 436 9.59 -2.97 -17.30
N ASP A 437 10.65 -2.24 -16.91
CA ASP A 437 11.86 -2.81 -16.26
C ASP A 437 11.57 -3.51 -14.94
N THR A 438 10.40 -3.27 -14.33
CA THR A 438 9.98 -4.03 -13.16
C THR A 438 9.49 -5.43 -13.53
N TYR A 439 9.01 -5.63 -14.76
CA TYR A 439 8.43 -6.87 -15.24
C TYR A 439 9.43 -7.79 -15.95
N LEU A 440 10.48 -7.22 -16.55
CA LEU A 440 11.51 -7.95 -17.30
C LEU A 440 12.66 -8.53 -16.47
N ARG A 441 12.54 -8.49 -15.14
CA ARG A 441 13.55 -9.04 -14.22
C ARG A 441 13.27 -10.51 -13.95
#